data_AF-A0A970W746-F1
#
_entry.id   AF-A0A970W746-F1
#
_cell.length_a   1.000
_cell.length_b   1.000
_cell.length_c   1.000
_cell.angle_alpha   90.00
_cell.angle_beta   90.00
_cell.angle_gamma   90.00
#
_symmetry.space_group_name_H-M   'P 1'
#
loop_
_entity.id
_entity.type
_entity.pdbx_description
1 polymer ?
#
loop_
_entity_poly.entity_id
_entity_poly.type
_entity_poly.pdbx_seq_one_letter_code
_entity_poly.pdbx_strand_id
1 'polypeptide(L)'
;MSEVLEARLEGWEQVGRLLGKDGLERWALAVLKRLAEEIKVVATPYPAEGPWNAPGPYPARWYQRHFGPRWARVDGSVGGSNTSEQMQKQWLVEQRGAAQVVVANRASYAPYVMGEEQAEFHAAHGWRKLKDIAAEVMGDRLAAVAREELDKLIAQAAGPETPAEGA
;
A
#
# COMPACT_ATOMS: atom_id res chain seq x y z
N MET A 1 -30.99 4.61 5.87
CA MET A 1 -30.47 5.98 5.98
C MET A 1 -28.96 5.87 5.89
N SER A 2 -28.32 6.46 4.87
CA SER A 2 -26.86 6.42 4.73
C SER A 2 -26.23 7.50 5.60
N GLU A 3 -25.43 7.12 6.59
CA GLU A 3 -24.54 8.05 7.27
C GLU A 3 -23.48 8.53 6.28
N VAL A 4 -23.52 9.82 5.95
CA VAL A 4 -22.47 10.49 5.19
C VAL A 4 -21.47 11.06 6.20
N LEU A 5 -20.31 10.43 6.29
CA LEU A 5 -19.16 10.97 7.01
C LEU A 5 -18.48 12.01 6.11
N GLU A 6 -18.86 13.28 6.26
CA GLU A 6 -18.11 14.40 5.68
C GLU A 6 -16.97 14.81 6.61
N ALA A 7 -15.75 14.36 6.28
CA ALA A 7 -14.53 14.92 6.87
C ALA A 7 -14.12 16.17 6.06
N ARG A 8 -14.24 17.36 6.64
CA ARG A 8 -13.71 18.61 6.07
C ARG A 8 -12.37 18.96 6.70
N LEU A 9 -11.34 19.14 5.87
CA LEU A 9 -10.09 19.77 6.26
C LEU A 9 -10.33 21.28 6.44
N GLU A 10 -10.41 21.75 7.68
CA GLU A 10 -10.41 23.19 7.97
C GLU A 10 -9.15 23.85 7.37
N GLY A 11 -9.31 25.00 6.70
CA GLY A 11 -8.19 25.76 6.11
C GLY A 11 -7.79 25.38 4.68
N TRP A 12 -8.44 24.39 4.05
CA TRP A 12 -8.13 23.97 2.67
C TRP A 12 -8.24 25.10 1.63
N GLU A 13 -9.22 26.00 1.79
CA GLU A 13 -9.38 27.17 0.92
C GLU A 13 -8.25 28.20 1.06
N GLN A 14 -7.60 28.28 2.24
CA GLN A 14 -6.43 29.13 2.42
C GLN A 14 -5.20 28.53 1.73
N VAL A 15 -5.04 27.20 1.79
CA VAL A 15 -4.00 26.48 1.04
C VAL A 15 -4.19 26.70 -0.46
N GLY A 16 -5.40 26.54 -0.99
CA GLY A 16 -5.68 26.79 -2.41
C GLY A 16 -5.40 28.23 -2.86
N ARG A 17 -5.71 29.22 -2.00
CA ARG A 17 -5.41 30.63 -2.27
C ARG A 17 -3.91 30.94 -2.25
N LEU A 18 -3.16 30.33 -1.34
CA LEU A 18 -1.72 30.55 -1.22
C LEU A 18 -0.93 29.84 -2.33
N LEU A 19 -1.32 28.63 -2.69
CA LEU A 19 -0.58 27.80 -3.65
C LEU A 19 -0.94 28.10 -5.11
N GLY A 20 -2.11 28.69 -5.36
CA GLY A 20 -2.72 28.70 -6.68
C GLY A 20 -3.06 27.29 -7.17
N LYS A 21 -3.64 27.19 -8.37
CA LYS A 21 -4.09 25.91 -8.94
C LYS A 21 -2.95 24.90 -9.08
N ASP A 22 -1.86 25.31 -9.73
CA ASP A 22 -0.75 24.41 -10.03
C ASP A 22 -0.01 23.95 -8.76
N GLY A 23 0.11 24.84 -7.76
CA GLY A 23 0.70 24.47 -6.48
C GLY A 23 -0.17 23.49 -5.70
N LEU A 24 -1.50 23.70 -5.70
CA LEU A 24 -2.45 22.79 -5.08
C LEU A 24 -2.41 21.39 -5.72
N GLU A 25 -2.36 21.31 -7.04
CA GLU A 25 -2.25 20.03 -7.76
C GLU A 25 -0.93 19.30 -7.44
N ARG A 26 0.21 20.01 -7.47
CA ARG A 26 1.51 19.42 -7.12
C ARG A 26 1.55 18.90 -5.69
N TRP A 27 1.02 19.68 -4.74
CA TRP A 27 0.97 19.27 -3.34
C TRP A 27 0.04 18.07 -3.13
N ALA A 28 -1.19 18.12 -3.67
CA ALA A 28 -2.12 17.00 -3.58
C ALA A 28 -1.52 15.71 -4.15
N LEU A 29 -0.82 15.81 -5.29
CA LEU A 29 -0.11 14.69 -5.87
C LEU A 29 1.02 14.15 -4.98
N ALA A 30 1.80 15.02 -4.34
CA ALA A 30 2.86 14.61 -3.42
C ALA A 30 2.29 13.84 -2.23
N VAL A 31 1.19 14.33 -1.65
CA VAL A 31 0.44 13.67 -0.58
C VAL A 31 -0.03 12.29 -1.02
N LEU A 32 -0.70 12.20 -2.17
CA LEU A 32 -1.22 10.94 -2.69
C LEU A 32 -0.12 9.92 -3.01
N LYS A 33 1.01 10.36 -3.58
CA LYS A 33 2.16 9.47 -3.84
C LYS A 33 2.74 8.91 -2.56
N ARG A 34 2.86 9.74 -1.51
CA ARG A 34 3.38 9.29 -0.22
C ARG A 34 2.44 8.31 0.46
N LEU A 35 1.14 8.60 0.51
CA LEU A 35 0.13 7.68 1.04
C LEU A 35 0.10 6.37 0.26
N ALA A 36 0.22 6.44 -1.07
CA ALA A 36 0.29 5.25 -1.92
C ALA A 36 1.48 4.34 -1.57
N GLU A 37 2.65 4.91 -1.28
CA GLU A 37 3.81 4.14 -0.81
C GLU A 37 3.59 3.59 0.61
N GLU A 38 2.97 4.34 1.53
CA GLU A 38 2.63 3.83 2.87
C GLU A 38 1.65 2.64 2.78
N ILE A 39 0.62 2.73 1.93
CA ILE A 39 -0.32 1.61 1.66
C ILE A 39 0.44 0.38 1.17
N LYS A 40 1.32 0.55 0.17
CA LYS A 40 2.15 -0.54 -0.35
C LYS A 40 3.03 -1.14 0.74
N VAL A 41 3.66 -0.33 1.59
CA VAL A 41 4.50 -0.80 2.70
C VAL A 41 3.69 -1.67 3.66
N VAL A 42 2.48 -1.24 4.05
CA VAL A 42 1.61 -2.00 4.95
C VAL A 42 1.09 -3.29 4.29
N ALA A 43 0.80 -3.26 2.99
CA ALA A 43 0.24 -4.39 2.27
C ALA A 43 1.28 -5.42 1.77
N THR A 44 2.57 -5.06 1.73
CA THR A 44 3.65 -5.91 1.19
C THR A 44 3.94 -7.16 2.02
N PRO A 45 4.02 -7.10 3.36
CA PRO A 45 4.32 -8.26 4.18
C PRO A 45 3.27 -9.37 4.03
N TYR A 46 3.73 -10.61 3.94
CA TYR A 46 2.84 -11.74 4.13
C TYR A 46 2.32 -11.79 5.58
N PRO A 47 1.10 -12.31 5.81
CA PRO A 47 0.66 -12.67 7.16
C PRO A 47 1.61 -13.66 7.84
N ALA A 48 1.41 -13.96 9.12
CA ALA A 48 2.20 -14.99 9.80
C ALA A 48 2.14 -16.36 9.06
N GLU A 49 3.24 -17.11 9.10
CA GLU A 49 3.22 -18.51 8.64
C GLU A 49 2.50 -19.40 9.66
N GLY A 50 1.98 -20.53 9.19
CA GLY A 50 1.25 -21.50 9.99
C GLY A 50 1.25 -22.89 9.34
N PRO A 51 0.56 -23.87 9.93
CA PRO A 51 0.55 -25.24 9.43
C PRO A 51 0.11 -25.37 7.96
N TRP A 52 -0.73 -24.46 7.47
CA TRP A 52 -1.26 -24.43 6.10
C TRP A 52 -0.23 -24.08 5.01
N ASN A 53 0.94 -23.57 5.38
CA ASN A 53 2.06 -23.32 4.48
C ASN A 53 3.35 -24.06 4.89
N ALA A 54 3.23 -25.07 5.75
CA ALA A 54 4.35 -25.87 6.21
C ALA A 54 4.38 -27.28 5.58
N PRO A 55 5.55 -27.95 5.51
CA PRO A 55 5.65 -29.35 5.14
C PRO A 55 4.85 -30.26 6.08
N GLY A 56 4.31 -31.35 5.54
CA GLY A 56 3.62 -32.40 6.30
C GLY A 56 3.94 -33.81 5.79
N PRO A 57 3.52 -34.87 6.51
CA PRO A 57 3.74 -36.25 6.08
C PRO A 57 2.92 -36.58 4.82
N TYR A 58 3.37 -37.55 4.01
CA TYR A 58 2.57 -38.03 2.87
C TYR A 58 1.16 -38.46 3.34
N PRO A 59 0.08 -38.07 2.63
CA PRO A 59 0.01 -37.36 1.35
C PRO A 59 -0.22 -35.83 1.45
N ALA A 60 0.60 -35.10 2.22
CA ALA A 60 0.45 -33.65 2.38
C ALA A 60 0.78 -32.85 1.12
N ARG A 61 0.03 -31.74 0.95
CA ARG A 61 0.29 -30.67 -0.02
C ARG A 61 0.21 -29.34 0.69
N TRP A 62 1.08 -28.41 0.31
CA TRP A 62 1.09 -27.06 0.87
C TRP A 62 1.58 -26.04 -0.15
N TYR A 63 1.27 -24.77 0.07
CA TYR A 63 1.86 -23.68 -0.70
C TYR A 63 3.08 -23.15 0.07
N GLN A 64 4.26 -23.19 -0.56
CA GLN A 64 5.46 -22.57 -0.02
C GLN A 64 5.62 -21.17 -0.60
N ARG A 65 5.67 -20.16 0.27
CA ARG A 65 5.92 -18.77 -0.12
C ARG A 65 7.19 -18.67 -0.95
N HIS A 66 7.20 -17.77 -1.94
CA HIS A 66 8.32 -17.56 -2.88
C HIS A 66 8.65 -18.73 -3.82
N PHE A 67 7.96 -19.87 -3.71
CA PHE A 67 8.20 -21.04 -4.57
C PHE A 67 6.91 -21.45 -5.31
N GLY A 68 5.85 -21.80 -4.57
CA GLY A 68 4.62 -22.32 -5.16
C GLY A 68 4.16 -23.61 -4.48
N PRO A 69 3.33 -24.42 -5.15
CA PRO A 69 2.83 -25.67 -4.58
C PRO A 69 3.95 -26.69 -4.34
N ARG A 70 3.90 -27.32 -3.17
CA ARG A 70 4.79 -28.40 -2.71
C ARG A 70 3.95 -29.60 -2.29
N TRP A 71 4.54 -30.79 -2.37
CA TRP A 71 3.89 -32.02 -1.92
C TRP A 71 4.89 -33.03 -1.37
N ALA A 72 4.47 -33.75 -0.34
CA ALA A 72 5.23 -34.88 0.20
C ALA A 72 5.09 -36.09 -0.74
N ARG A 73 6.18 -36.84 -0.89
CA ARG A 73 6.21 -38.11 -1.63
C ARG A 73 6.34 -39.29 -0.67
N VAL A 74 6.02 -40.48 -1.17
CA VAL A 74 6.03 -41.74 -0.39
C VAL A 74 7.44 -42.04 0.16
N ASP A 75 8.49 -41.66 -0.57
CA ASP A 75 9.89 -41.83 -0.18
C ASP A 75 10.41 -40.79 0.82
N GLY A 76 9.53 -39.92 1.33
CA GLY A 76 9.89 -38.82 2.23
C GLY A 76 10.51 -37.60 1.55
N SER A 77 10.75 -37.65 0.23
CA SER A 77 11.23 -36.48 -0.52
C SER A 77 10.09 -35.48 -0.78
N VAL A 78 10.45 -34.23 -1.08
CA VAL A 78 9.48 -33.17 -1.35
C VAL A 78 9.49 -32.79 -2.83
N GLY A 79 8.35 -32.98 -3.49
CA GLY A 79 8.10 -32.45 -4.82
C GLY A 79 7.58 -31.01 -4.80
N GLY A 80 7.56 -30.37 -5.97
CA GLY A 80 7.04 -29.01 -6.09
C GLY A 80 7.10 -28.47 -7.51
N SER A 81 6.37 -27.38 -7.74
CA SER A 81 6.48 -26.57 -8.95
C SER A 81 6.78 -25.13 -8.56
N ASN A 82 7.84 -24.56 -9.13
CA ASN A 82 8.24 -23.17 -8.87
C ASN A 82 7.41 -22.22 -9.74
N THR A 83 6.16 -21.98 -9.33
CA THR A 83 5.17 -21.17 -10.08
C THR A 83 4.76 -19.89 -9.35
N SER A 84 5.40 -19.57 -8.23
CA SER A 84 5.12 -18.33 -7.50
C SER A 84 5.50 -17.10 -8.33
N GLU A 85 4.50 -16.25 -8.62
CA GLU A 85 4.71 -14.93 -9.24
C GLU A 85 5.34 -13.88 -8.29
N GLN A 86 5.56 -14.26 -7.02
CA GLN A 86 6.18 -13.43 -5.99
C GLN A 86 5.42 -12.12 -5.75
N MET A 87 4.13 -12.22 -5.36
CA MET A 87 3.19 -11.09 -5.23
C MET A 87 3.76 -9.86 -4.51
N GLN A 88 4.51 -10.02 -3.43
CA GLN A 88 5.20 -8.95 -2.68
C GLN A 88 6.18 -8.11 -3.52
N LYS A 89 6.58 -8.57 -4.71
CA LYS A 89 7.43 -7.83 -5.65
C LYS A 89 6.64 -7.23 -6.83
N GLN A 90 5.38 -7.58 -6.99
CA GLN A 90 4.55 -7.24 -8.15
C GLN A 90 3.75 -5.94 -7.95
N TRP A 91 4.25 -5.00 -7.16
CA TRP A 91 3.55 -3.74 -6.90
C TRP A 91 3.67 -2.76 -8.08
N LEU A 92 2.62 -1.98 -8.26
CA LEU A 92 2.52 -0.84 -9.16
C LEU A 92 2.03 0.35 -8.34
N VAL A 93 2.82 1.42 -8.30
CA VAL A 93 2.41 2.73 -7.79
C VAL A 93 2.57 3.71 -8.95
N GLU A 94 1.46 4.23 -9.45
CA GLU A 94 1.46 5.00 -10.68
C GLU A 94 0.52 6.19 -10.61
N GLN A 95 1.00 7.36 -11.01
CA GLN A 95 0.15 8.53 -11.19
C GLN A 95 -0.69 8.38 -12.46
N ARG A 96 -2.01 8.52 -12.36
CA ARG A 96 -2.94 8.45 -13.51
C ARG A 96 -3.57 9.79 -13.88
N GLY A 97 -3.46 10.79 -13.01
CA GLY A 97 -3.99 12.14 -13.24
C GLY A 97 -3.33 13.18 -12.34
N ALA A 98 -3.82 14.42 -12.40
CA ALA A 98 -3.27 15.54 -11.63
C ALA A 98 -3.34 15.29 -10.11
N ALA A 99 -4.41 14.66 -9.63
CA ALA A 99 -4.62 14.29 -8.23
C ALA A 99 -5.09 12.83 -8.12
N GLN A 100 -4.45 11.93 -8.86
CA GLN A 100 -4.81 10.51 -8.85
C GLN A 100 -3.55 9.64 -8.90
N VAL A 101 -3.43 8.75 -7.92
CA VAL A 101 -2.39 7.72 -7.83
C VAL A 101 -3.07 6.36 -7.67
N VAL A 102 -2.60 5.36 -8.39
CA VAL A 102 -3.05 3.98 -8.34
C VAL A 102 -2.02 3.15 -7.58
N VAL A 103 -2.50 2.34 -6.64
CA VAL A 103 -1.73 1.27 -6.00
C VAL A 103 -2.36 -0.05 -6.42
N ALA A 104 -1.58 -0.92 -7.05
CA ALA A 104 -2.06 -2.22 -7.52
C ALA A 104 -1.00 -3.31 -7.37
N ASN A 105 -1.44 -4.57 -7.37
CA ASN A 105 -0.57 -5.73 -7.45
C ASN A 105 -0.81 -6.46 -8.78
N ARG A 106 0.27 -6.83 -9.48
CA ARG A 106 0.23 -7.42 -10.82
C ARG A 106 0.25 -8.95 -10.83
N ALA A 107 0.36 -9.61 -9.68
CA ALA A 107 0.25 -11.06 -9.64
C ALA A 107 -1.15 -11.49 -10.08
N SER A 108 -1.23 -12.50 -10.95
CA SER A 108 -2.50 -12.95 -11.55
C SER A 108 -3.54 -13.39 -10.50
N TYR A 109 -3.07 -13.90 -9.37
CA TYR A 109 -3.90 -14.36 -8.25
C TYR A 109 -4.18 -13.30 -7.19
N ALA A 110 -3.64 -12.07 -7.32
CA ALA A 110 -3.84 -11.01 -6.34
C ALA A 110 -5.33 -10.70 -6.05
N PRO A 111 -6.26 -10.72 -7.04
CA PRO A 111 -7.69 -10.51 -6.78
C PRO A 111 -8.26 -11.47 -5.72
N TYR A 112 -7.81 -12.72 -5.72
CA TYR A 112 -8.29 -13.77 -4.81
C TYR A 112 -7.58 -13.78 -3.45
N VAL A 113 -6.47 -13.06 -3.31
CA VAL A 113 -5.69 -12.99 -2.06
C VAL A 113 -5.96 -11.70 -1.28
N MET A 114 -6.05 -10.57 -1.98
CA MET A 114 -6.14 -9.23 -1.39
C MET A 114 -7.07 -8.30 -2.17
N GLY A 115 -7.76 -8.79 -3.19
CA GLY A 115 -8.75 -8.02 -3.95
C GLY A 115 -10.17 -8.21 -3.41
N GLU A 116 -11.16 -7.80 -4.22
CA GLU A 116 -12.57 -7.93 -3.86
C GLU A 116 -13.02 -9.39 -3.79
N GLU A 117 -12.48 -10.23 -4.67
CA GLU A 117 -12.73 -11.66 -4.79
C GLU A 117 -11.92 -12.51 -3.79
N GLN A 118 -11.44 -11.89 -2.72
CA GLN A 118 -10.63 -12.57 -1.71
C GLN A 118 -11.34 -13.83 -1.20
N ALA A 119 -10.68 -14.98 -1.33
CA ALA A 119 -11.21 -16.23 -0.80
C ALA A 119 -11.21 -16.22 0.73
N GLU A 120 -12.22 -16.83 1.34
CA GLU A 120 -12.36 -16.92 2.81
C GLU A 120 -11.11 -17.52 3.48
N PHE A 121 -10.47 -18.48 2.83
CA PHE A 121 -9.21 -19.05 3.29
C PHE A 121 -8.12 -17.99 3.47
N HIS A 122 -7.98 -17.03 2.56
CA HIS A 122 -6.97 -15.99 2.70
C HIS A 122 -7.29 -15.06 3.87
N ALA A 123 -8.55 -14.62 3.99
CA ALA A 123 -9.00 -13.79 5.10
C ALA A 123 -8.80 -14.48 6.47
N ALA A 124 -9.19 -15.76 6.58
CA ALA A 124 -9.04 -16.56 7.80
C ALA A 124 -7.57 -16.73 8.24
N HIS A 125 -6.63 -16.61 7.30
CA HIS A 125 -5.19 -16.73 7.56
C HIS A 125 -4.47 -15.36 7.53
N GLY A 126 -5.20 -14.28 7.82
CA GLY A 126 -4.66 -12.96 8.10
C GLY A 126 -4.36 -12.09 6.89
N TRP A 127 -4.73 -12.52 5.67
CA TRP A 127 -4.65 -11.63 4.52
C TRP A 127 -5.73 -10.57 4.62
N ARG A 128 -5.33 -9.32 4.40
CA ARG A 128 -6.23 -8.16 4.37
C ARG A 128 -6.51 -7.75 2.94
N LYS A 129 -7.72 -7.24 2.67
CA LYS A 129 -8.01 -6.62 1.37
C LYS A 129 -7.26 -5.30 1.23
N LEU A 130 -6.79 -5.01 0.02
CA LEU A 130 -6.06 -3.78 -0.26
C LEU A 130 -6.91 -2.53 0.03
N LYS A 131 -8.21 -2.58 -0.26
CA LYS A 131 -9.13 -1.47 0.03
C LYS A 131 -9.23 -1.16 1.52
N ASP A 132 -9.18 -2.18 2.39
CA ASP A 132 -9.32 -2.01 3.83
C ASP A 132 -8.02 -1.42 4.40
N ILE A 133 -6.87 -1.90 3.91
CA ILE A 133 -5.56 -1.29 4.22
C ILE A 133 -5.53 0.17 3.74
N ALA A 134 -6.00 0.45 2.52
CA ALA A 134 -6.03 1.80 1.99
C ALA A 134 -6.92 2.72 2.82
N ALA A 135 -8.10 2.27 3.24
CA ALA A 135 -9.00 3.03 4.09
C ALA A 135 -8.38 3.35 5.46
N GLU A 136 -7.72 2.37 6.09
CA GLU A 136 -7.00 2.54 7.36
C GLU A 136 -5.87 3.57 7.23
N VAL A 137 -4.96 3.37 6.27
CA VAL A 137 -3.83 4.29 6.06
C VAL A 137 -4.33 5.71 5.73
N MET A 138 -5.34 5.83 4.88
CA MET A 138 -5.91 7.15 4.55
C MET A 138 -6.53 7.80 5.79
N GLY A 139 -7.31 7.06 6.59
CA GLY A 139 -7.91 7.57 7.83
C GLY A 139 -6.87 8.04 8.85
N ASP A 140 -5.81 7.26 9.03
CA ASP A 140 -4.82 7.49 10.09
C ASP A 140 -3.74 8.51 9.69
N ARG A 141 -3.39 8.58 8.40
CA ARG A 141 -2.17 9.25 7.94
C ARG A 141 -2.42 10.48 7.08
N LEU A 142 -3.60 10.62 6.45
CA LEU A 142 -3.85 11.68 5.47
C LEU A 142 -3.56 13.08 6.01
N ALA A 143 -4.10 13.44 7.17
CA ALA A 143 -3.93 14.78 7.74
C ALA A 143 -2.46 15.09 8.08
N ALA A 144 -1.75 14.12 8.65
CA ALA A 144 -0.34 14.26 9.00
C ALA A 144 0.53 14.42 7.75
N VAL A 145 0.36 13.54 6.77
CA VAL A 145 1.11 13.60 5.50
C VAL A 145 0.79 14.89 4.74
N ALA A 146 -0.48 15.31 4.68
CA ALA A 146 -0.88 16.55 4.05
C ALA A 146 -0.16 17.77 4.64
N ARG A 147 -0.09 17.84 5.97
CA ARG A 147 0.63 18.91 6.69
C ARG A 147 2.12 18.87 6.39
N GLU A 148 2.75 17.72 6.50
CA GLU A 148 4.19 17.58 6.27
C GLU A 148 4.60 17.95 4.83
N GLU A 149 3.80 17.58 3.83
CA GLU A 149 4.06 17.97 2.45
C GLU A 149 3.81 19.47 2.21
N LEU A 150 2.87 20.08 2.95
CA LEU A 150 2.64 21.52 2.89
C LEU A 150 3.83 22.29 3.50
N ASP A 151 4.31 21.85 4.67
CA ASP A 151 5.46 22.45 5.36
C ASP A 151 6.71 22.41 4.48
N LYS A 152 6.95 21.28 3.80
CA LYS A 152 8.05 21.16 2.82
C LYS A 152 7.91 22.16 1.67
N LEU A 153 6.70 22.36 1.15
CA LEU A 153 6.47 23.29 0.06
C LEU A 153 6.71 24.73 0.50
N ILE A 154 6.24 25.11 1.70
CA ILE A 154 6.48 26.44 2.28
C ILE A 154 7.99 26.67 2.47
N ALA A 155 8.72 25.70 3.02
CA ALA A 155 10.16 25.79 3.22
C ALA A 155 10.92 25.98 1.89
N GLN A 156 10.51 25.29 0.83
CA GLN A 156 11.09 25.46 -0.50
C GLN A 156 10.83 26.85 -1.10
N ALA A 157 9.66 27.43 -0.82
CA ALA A 157 9.30 28.77 -1.28
C ALA A 157 10.06 29.89 -0.54
N ALA A 158 10.46 29.66 0.71
CA ALA A 158 11.21 30.63 1.51
C ALA A 158 12.68 30.79 1.08
N GLY A 159 13.23 29.85 0.30
CA GLY A 159 14.65 29.84 -0.11
C GLY A 159 15.61 29.47 1.02
N PRO A 160 16.90 29.19 0.73
CA PRO A 160 17.89 28.98 1.78
C PRO A 160 18.10 30.29 2.55
N GLU A 161 17.99 30.25 3.89
CA GLU A 161 18.39 31.38 4.72
C GLU A 161 19.84 31.74 4.37
N THR A 162 20.05 32.95 3.85
CA THR A 162 21.39 33.48 3.63
C THR A 162 22.00 33.62 5.03
N PRO A 163 23.11 32.94 5.36
CA PRO A 163 23.72 33.09 6.66
C PRO A 163 24.06 34.57 6.83
N ALA A 164 23.58 35.17 7.93
CA ALA A 164 23.87 36.55 8.26
C ALA A 164 25.38 36.73 8.28
N GLU A 165 25.92 37.46 7.29
CA GLU A 165 27.31 37.91 7.34
C GLU A 165 27.45 38.78 8.58
N GLY A 166 28.26 38.30 9.52
CA GLY A 166 28.57 39.00 10.76
C GLY A 166 29.25 40.33 10.43
N ALA A 167 28.64 41.40 10.94
CA ALA A 167 29.22 42.74 11.04
C ALA A 167 29.97 42.89 12.38
#